data_AF-A0A813LPX0-F1
#
_entry.id   AF-A0A813LPX0-F1
#
_cell.length_a   1.000
_cell.length_b   1.000
_cell.length_c   1.000
_cell.angle_alpha   90.00
_cell.angle_beta   90.00
_cell.angle_gamma   90.00
#
_symmetry.space_group_name_H-M   'P 1'
#
loop_
_entity.id
_entity.type
_entity.pdbx_description
1 polymer ?
#
loop_
_entity_poly.entity_id
_entity_poly.type
_entity_poly.pdbx_seq_one_letter_code
_entity_poly.pdbx_strand_id
1 'polypeptide(L)'
;GAYKNWISQGLTADLAVVVANLIVKGKRHGPHAWVMQLRRDGKLVEGVTADDMGDKTIGNDLDNARISFNKVWLPKDSLLDKYTGVENNDYVQRVPGINNMDMIGQRLYTGRTVIAASTLVFARTLFKSSKHYSDNKRCWDPKGSIALSDIPQLSLLYSSADKEFSKIEALSDLVEHGLAECLKNDIILARQWPCFNIFENMLF
;
A
#
# COMPACT_ATOMS: atom_id res chain seq x y z
N GLY A 1 15.58 -4.08 17.85
CA GLY A 1 15.16 -5.46 18.15
C GLY A 1 14.33 -6.02 17.00
N ALA A 2 13.89 -7.29 17.06
CA ALA A 2 13.11 -7.96 16.01
C ALA A 2 11.58 -7.82 16.16
N TYR A 3 11.13 -6.86 16.97
CA TYR A 3 9.72 -6.54 17.15
C TYR A 3 9.06 -6.19 15.82
N LYS A 4 7.81 -6.62 15.65
CA LYS A 4 6.93 -6.10 14.61
C LYS A 4 6.43 -4.74 15.08
N ASN A 5 6.58 -3.70 14.26
CA ASN A 5 6.15 -2.34 14.60
C ASN A 5 5.10 -1.88 13.59
N TRP A 6 4.28 -0.90 13.98
CA TRP A 6 3.25 -0.30 13.15
C TRP A 6 2.18 -1.29 12.69
N ILE A 7 1.89 -2.30 13.51
CA ILE A 7 0.85 -3.27 13.18
C ILE A 7 -0.49 -2.64 13.52
N SER A 8 -1.22 -2.17 12.50
CA SER A 8 -2.60 -1.69 12.64
C SER A 8 -3.50 -2.81 13.18
N GLN A 9 -4.48 -2.46 14.01
CA GLN A 9 -5.33 -3.43 14.71
C GLN A 9 -4.57 -4.35 15.65
N GLY A 10 -3.34 -4.00 16.05
CA GLY A 10 -2.49 -4.88 16.85
C GLY A 10 -2.99 -5.08 18.29
N LEU A 11 -3.81 -4.16 18.79
CA LEU A 11 -4.40 -4.27 20.13
C LEU A 11 -5.72 -5.05 20.12
N THR A 12 -6.38 -5.17 18.97
CA THR A 12 -7.73 -5.74 18.86
C THR A 12 -7.83 -7.00 18.00
N ALA A 13 -6.94 -7.22 17.03
CA ALA A 13 -7.04 -8.33 16.09
C ALA A 13 -6.90 -9.71 16.75
N ASP A 14 -7.79 -10.64 16.35
CA ASP A 14 -7.74 -12.04 16.77
C ASP A 14 -6.79 -12.89 15.92
N LEU A 15 -6.62 -12.54 14.65
CA LEU A 15 -5.79 -13.23 13.68
C LEU A 15 -4.76 -12.26 13.09
N ALA A 16 -3.58 -12.78 12.78
CA ALA A 16 -2.52 -12.02 12.12
C ALA A 16 -1.84 -12.86 11.04
N VAL A 17 -1.39 -12.19 9.98
CA VAL A 17 -0.42 -12.76 9.04
C VAL A 17 0.97 -12.30 9.49
N VAL A 18 1.77 -13.22 10.02
CA VAL A 18 3.12 -12.95 10.51
C VAL A 18 4.12 -13.29 9.42
N VAL A 19 5.01 -12.37 9.08
CA VAL A 19 6.12 -12.62 8.16
C VAL A 19 7.42 -12.80 8.92
N ALA A 20 8.13 -13.88 8.69
CA ALA A 20 9.36 -14.28 9.39
C ALA A 20 10.25 -15.17 8.50
N ASN A 21 11.49 -15.42 8.91
CA ASN A 21 12.40 -16.25 8.12
C ASN A 21 12.08 -17.74 8.34
N LEU A 22 11.82 -18.49 7.25
CA LEU A 22 11.62 -19.93 7.30
C LEU A 22 12.99 -20.63 7.39
N ILE A 23 13.18 -21.46 8.42
CA ILE A 23 14.38 -22.25 8.61
C ILE A 23 14.02 -23.74 8.53
N VAL A 24 14.62 -24.46 7.58
CA VAL A 24 14.39 -25.90 7.38
C VAL A 24 15.75 -26.59 7.37
N LYS A 25 15.92 -27.63 8.19
CA LYS A 25 17.19 -28.38 8.33
C LYS A 25 18.43 -27.46 8.50
N GLY A 26 18.28 -26.38 9.27
CA GLY A 26 19.34 -25.39 9.52
C GLY A 26 19.58 -24.37 8.40
N LYS A 27 18.92 -24.50 7.24
CA LYS A 27 19.02 -23.56 6.12
C LYS A 27 17.94 -22.48 6.20
N ARG A 28 18.32 -21.22 5.98
CA ARG A 28 17.40 -20.07 5.90
C ARG A 28 16.85 -19.95 4.47
N HIS A 29 15.53 -19.91 4.34
CA HIS A 29 14.82 -19.79 3.06
C HIS A 29 14.17 -18.42 2.86
N GLY A 30 14.39 -17.49 3.79
CA GLY A 30 13.88 -16.13 3.69
C GLY A 30 12.44 -15.98 4.17
N PRO A 31 11.83 -14.82 3.92
CA PRO A 31 10.54 -14.44 4.47
C PRO A 31 9.40 -15.30 3.91
N HIS A 32 8.61 -15.86 4.81
CA HIS A 32 7.37 -16.56 4.54
C HIS A 32 6.26 -16.00 5.42
N ALA A 33 5.01 -16.23 5.04
CA ALA A 33 3.84 -15.74 5.75
C ALA A 33 3.15 -16.89 6.48
N TRP A 34 2.80 -16.68 7.74
CA TRP A 34 2.05 -17.60 8.57
C TRP A 34 0.77 -16.95 9.07
N VAL A 35 -0.34 -17.67 8.99
CA VAL A 35 -1.59 -17.29 9.65
C VAL A 35 -1.53 -17.75 11.09
N MET A 36 -1.68 -16.82 12.02
CA MET A 36 -1.56 -17.08 13.44
C MET A 36 -2.79 -16.56 14.17
N GLN A 37 -3.29 -17.36 15.11
CA GLN A 37 -4.17 -16.86 16.17
C GLN A 37 -3.37 -15.97 17.11
N LEU A 38 -3.61 -14.66 17.03
CA LEU A 38 -2.99 -13.67 17.89
C LEU A 38 -3.70 -13.60 19.24
N ARG A 39 -5.03 -13.74 19.24
CA ARG A 39 -5.87 -13.73 20.44
C ARG A 39 -6.89 -14.86 20.46
N ARG A 40 -7.25 -15.27 21.66
CA ARG A 40 -8.38 -16.15 21.96
C ARG A 40 -9.17 -15.52 23.10
N ASP A 41 -10.47 -15.36 22.89
CA ASP A 41 -11.39 -14.72 23.85
C ASP A 41 -10.87 -13.34 24.30
N GLY A 42 -10.37 -12.54 23.33
CA GLY A 42 -9.83 -11.20 23.54
C GLY A 42 -8.42 -11.13 24.17
N LYS A 43 -7.84 -12.26 24.60
CA LYS A 43 -6.52 -12.31 25.25
C LYS A 43 -5.45 -12.76 24.26
N LEU A 44 -4.26 -12.17 24.34
CA LEU A 44 -3.10 -12.66 23.60
C LEU A 44 -2.83 -14.13 23.93
N VAL A 45 -2.48 -14.91 22.91
CA VAL A 45 -2.02 -16.28 23.13
C VAL A 45 -0.64 -16.30 23.79
N GLU A 46 -0.30 -17.43 24.41
CA GLU A 46 0.99 -17.60 25.11
C GLU A 46 2.18 -17.30 24.19
N GLY A 47 3.18 -16.59 24.73
CA GLY A 47 4.38 -16.22 24.00
C GLY A 47 4.20 -15.00 23.08
N VAL A 48 3.04 -14.35 23.04
CA VAL A 48 2.82 -13.10 22.30
C VAL A 48 2.73 -11.93 23.27
N THR A 49 3.40 -10.84 22.94
CA THR A 49 3.20 -9.53 23.59
C THR A 49 2.81 -8.49 22.56
N ALA A 50 1.96 -7.53 22.95
CA ALA A 50 1.58 -6.39 22.13
C ALA A 50 1.56 -5.14 23.01
N ASP A 51 2.27 -4.10 22.58
CA ASP A 51 2.37 -2.81 23.26
C ASP A 51 1.84 -1.71 22.33
N ASP A 52 1.07 -0.76 22.87
CA ASP A 52 0.66 0.43 22.12
C ASP A 52 1.90 1.26 21.71
N MET A 53 1.89 1.76 20.47
CA MET A 53 2.94 2.65 19.98
C MET A 53 2.78 4.11 20.38
N GLY A 54 1.68 4.46 21.05
CA GLY A 54 1.39 5.78 21.58
C GLY A 54 1.06 6.80 20.50
N ASP A 55 1.23 8.07 20.90
CA ASP A 55 0.87 9.25 20.11
C ASP A 55 1.62 9.33 18.78
N LYS A 56 0.88 9.72 17.76
CA LYS A 56 1.32 9.87 16.37
C LYS A 56 1.07 11.31 15.93
N THR A 57 1.80 11.73 14.89
CA THR A 57 1.55 13.03 14.26
C THR A 57 0.19 13.09 13.56
N ILE A 58 -0.26 11.97 12.99
CA ILE A 58 -1.56 11.76 12.36
C ILE A 58 -2.02 10.32 12.59
N GLY A 59 -3.33 10.05 12.49
CA GLY A 59 -3.87 8.69 12.60
C GLY A 59 -3.90 8.14 14.03
N ASN A 60 -4.15 9.00 15.02
CA ASN A 60 -4.25 8.59 16.44
C ASN A 60 -5.51 7.75 16.74
N ASP A 61 -6.42 7.64 15.78
CA ASP A 61 -7.57 6.73 15.79
C ASP A 61 -7.18 5.27 15.46
N LEU A 62 -5.94 5.02 15.03
CA LEU A 62 -5.41 3.67 14.77
C LEU A 62 -4.65 3.12 15.98
N ASP A 63 -5.01 1.91 16.40
CA ASP A 63 -4.41 1.13 17.49
C ASP A 63 -3.11 0.41 17.06
N ASN A 64 -2.16 1.16 16.49
CA ASN A 64 -0.90 0.56 16.06
C ASN A 64 -0.13 -0.03 17.24
N ALA A 65 0.22 -1.30 17.14
CA ALA A 65 0.97 -1.99 18.17
C ALA A 65 2.39 -2.37 17.71
N ARG A 66 3.26 -2.49 18.71
CA ARG A 66 4.50 -3.25 18.65
C ARG A 66 4.23 -4.66 19.15
N ILE A 67 4.53 -5.68 18.35
CA ILE A 67 4.27 -7.09 18.68
C ILE A 67 5.57 -7.89 18.77
N SER A 68 5.68 -8.77 19.76
CA SER A 68 6.79 -9.69 19.95
C SER A 68 6.31 -11.14 20.08
N PHE A 69 7.20 -12.07 19.71
CA PHE A 69 6.93 -13.50 19.76
C PHE A 69 8.07 -14.22 20.49
N ASN A 70 7.73 -15.04 21.47
CA ASN A 70 8.65 -15.85 22.25
C ASN A 70 8.23 -17.32 22.17
N LYS A 71 8.94 -18.11 21.35
CA LYS A 71 8.75 -19.57 21.19
C LYS A 71 7.30 -19.99 20.94
N VAL A 72 6.58 -19.22 20.13
CA VAL A 72 5.21 -19.53 19.72
C VAL A 72 5.21 -20.71 18.76
N TRP A 73 4.37 -21.71 19.05
CA TRP A 73 4.17 -22.87 18.19
C TRP A 73 2.97 -22.67 17.28
N LEU A 74 3.15 -22.95 15.99
CA LEU A 74 2.08 -22.94 14.99
C LEU A 74 1.99 -24.30 14.30
N PRO A 75 0.77 -24.79 14.02
CA PRO A 75 0.55 -25.91 13.12
C PRO A 75 1.20 -25.70 11.75
N LYS A 76 1.61 -26.78 11.06
CA LYS A 76 2.32 -26.67 9.76
C LYS A 76 1.48 -26.00 8.68
N ASP A 77 0.17 -26.25 8.69
CA ASP A 77 -0.85 -25.68 7.79
C ASP A 77 -1.10 -24.18 8.02
N SER A 78 -0.51 -23.57 9.05
CA SER A 78 -0.47 -22.11 9.19
C SER A 78 0.36 -21.42 8.11
N LEU A 79 1.31 -22.14 7.48
CA LEU A 79 2.17 -21.61 6.42
C LEU A 79 1.36 -21.36 5.15
N LEU A 80 1.36 -20.13 4.64
CA LEU A 80 0.77 -19.80 3.35
C LEU A 80 1.66 -20.33 2.21
N ASP A 81 1.36 -21.53 1.72
CA ASP A 81 2.29 -22.33 0.92
C ASP A 81 1.97 -22.48 -0.58
N LYS A 82 1.10 -21.60 -1.12
CA LYS A 82 0.64 -21.62 -2.54
C LYS A 82 1.81 -21.71 -3.53
N TYR A 83 2.93 -21.05 -3.25
CA TYR A 83 4.07 -20.93 -4.17
C TYR A 83 5.35 -21.61 -3.67
N THR A 84 5.54 -21.69 -2.34
CA THR A 84 6.66 -22.35 -1.68
C THR A 84 6.18 -22.99 -0.39
N GLY A 85 6.78 -24.10 0.01
CA GLY A 85 6.31 -24.85 1.17
C GLY A 85 7.35 -25.78 1.76
N VAL A 86 6.87 -26.67 2.63
CA VAL A 86 7.69 -27.73 3.23
C VAL A 86 6.98 -29.07 3.04
N GLU A 87 7.61 -30.01 2.35
CA GLU A 87 7.10 -31.36 2.10
C GLU A 87 8.15 -32.37 2.55
N ASN A 88 7.76 -33.41 3.29
CA ASN A 88 8.70 -34.42 3.83
C ASN A 88 9.91 -33.83 4.57
N ASN A 89 9.72 -32.71 5.27
CA ASN A 89 10.76 -31.92 5.95
C ASN A 89 11.77 -31.23 5.02
N ASP A 90 11.49 -31.17 3.73
CA ASP A 90 12.29 -30.46 2.74
C ASP A 90 11.57 -29.23 2.21
N TYR A 91 12.33 -28.18 1.97
CA TYR A 91 11.81 -26.98 1.35
C TYR A 91 11.51 -27.24 -0.13
N VAL A 92 10.31 -26.88 -0.56
CA VAL A 92 9.87 -27.02 -1.95
C VAL A 92 9.50 -25.66 -2.53
N GLN A 93 9.97 -25.39 -3.75
CA GLN A 93 9.55 -24.24 -4.53
C GLN A 93 8.65 -24.74 -5.66
N ARG A 94 7.38 -24.36 -5.65
CA ARG A 94 6.37 -24.82 -6.61
C ARG A 94 6.43 -24.03 -7.91
N VAL A 95 6.90 -22.78 -7.86
CA VAL A 95 7.08 -21.91 -9.04
C VAL A 95 8.56 -21.53 -9.19
N PRO A 96 9.27 -22.07 -10.20
CA PRO A 96 10.71 -21.83 -10.36
C PRO A 96 11.05 -20.41 -10.82
N GLY A 97 12.16 -19.88 -10.30
CA GLY A 97 12.74 -18.61 -10.75
C GLY A 97 12.02 -17.35 -10.31
N ILE A 98 11.26 -17.41 -9.22
CA ILE A 98 10.64 -16.24 -8.58
C ILE A 98 11.04 -16.23 -7.10
N ASN A 99 11.46 -15.08 -6.59
CA ASN A 99 11.80 -14.92 -5.19
C ASN A 99 10.51 -14.76 -4.36
N ASN A 100 10.47 -15.32 -3.15
CA ASN A 100 9.31 -15.24 -2.26
C ASN A 100 8.95 -13.80 -1.90
N MET A 101 9.94 -12.91 -1.81
CA MET A 101 9.68 -11.48 -1.60
C MET A 101 8.96 -10.84 -2.77
N ASP A 102 9.21 -11.27 -4.00
CA ASP A 102 8.50 -10.75 -5.17
C ASP A 102 7.03 -11.19 -5.15
N MET A 103 6.75 -12.39 -4.63
CA MET A 103 5.38 -12.90 -4.47
C MET A 103 4.59 -12.14 -3.40
N ILE A 104 5.23 -11.85 -2.26
CA ILE A 104 4.64 -11.01 -1.21
C ILE A 104 4.49 -9.56 -1.72
N GLY A 105 5.52 -9.04 -2.38
CA GLY A 105 5.58 -7.66 -2.89
C GLY A 105 4.51 -7.34 -3.93
N GLN A 106 4.13 -8.30 -4.78
CA GLN A 106 3.03 -8.13 -5.74
C GLN A 106 1.71 -7.74 -5.07
N ARG A 107 1.44 -8.27 -3.87
CA ARG A 107 0.20 -7.92 -3.12
C ARG A 107 0.23 -6.51 -2.56
N LEU A 108 1.40 -5.88 -2.46
CA LEU A 108 1.52 -4.46 -2.08
C LEU A 108 1.25 -3.51 -3.25
N TYR A 109 1.25 -4.01 -4.50
CA TYR A 109 1.06 -3.16 -5.67
C TYR A 109 -0.35 -2.58 -5.73
N THR A 110 -1.38 -3.37 -5.43
CA THR A 110 -2.77 -2.89 -5.31
C THR A 110 -2.89 -1.76 -4.31
N GLY A 111 -2.24 -1.88 -3.14
CA GLY A 111 -2.20 -0.82 -2.15
C GLY A 111 -1.56 0.47 -2.66
N ARG A 112 -0.48 0.37 -3.45
CA ARG A 112 0.16 1.55 -4.06
C ARG A 112 -0.75 2.25 -5.07
N THR A 113 -1.45 1.49 -5.91
CA THR A 113 -2.43 2.05 -6.85
C THR A 113 -3.54 2.79 -6.11
N VAL A 114 -4.09 2.19 -5.04
CA VAL A 114 -5.13 2.81 -4.21
C VAL A 114 -4.62 4.10 -3.55
N ILE A 115 -3.39 4.10 -3.01
CA ILE A 115 -2.80 5.30 -2.40
C ILE A 115 -2.63 6.41 -3.44
N ALA A 116 -2.13 6.09 -4.63
CA ALA A 116 -1.95 7.05 -5.72
C ALA A 116 -3.29 7.67 -6.15
N ALA A 117 -4.30 6.83 -6.40
CA ALA A 117 -5.64 7.27 -6.77
C ALA A 117 -6.29 8.12 -5.66
N SER A 118 -6.19 7.70 -4.39
CA SER A 118 -6.73 8.45 -3.25
C SER A 118 -6.07 9.82 -3.11
N THR A 119 -4.75 9.89 -3.30
CA THR A 119 -3.99 11.14 -3.27
C THR A 119 -4.44 12.09 -4.38
N LEU A 120 -4.67 11.56 -5.58
CA LEU A 120 -5.14 12.32 -6.73
C LEU A 120 -6.55 12.89 -6.50
N VAL A 121 -7.47 12.09 -6.00
CA VAL A 121 -8.83 12.53 -5.64
C VAL A 121 -8.79 13.64 -4.59
N PHE A 122 -7.95 13.46 -3.56
CA PHE A 122 -7.76 14.47 -2.52
C PHE A 122 -7.21 15.79 -3.09
N ALA A 123 -6.15 15.72 -3.91
CA ALA A 123 -5.55 16.87 -4.54
C ALA A 123 -6.53 17.60 -5.48
N ARG A 124 -7.31 16.86 -6.28
CA ARG A 124 -8.35 17.42 -7.17
C ARG A 124 -9.47 18.09 -6.38
N THR A 125 -9.83 17.54 -5.23
CA THR A 125 -10.83 18.14 -4.33
C THR A 125 -10.33 19.47 -3.75
N LEU A 126 -9.09 19.49 -3.25
CA LEU A 126 -8.45 20.72 -2.77
C LEU A 126 -8.31 21.77 -3.87
N PHE A 127 -7.95 21.35 -5.08
CA PHE A 127 -7.88 22.22 -6.25
C PHE A 127 -9.23 22.87 -6.55
N LYS A 128 -10.31 22.06 -6.63
CA LYS A 128 -11.68 22.55 -6.85
C LYS A 128 -12.11 23.53 -5.76
N SER A 129 -11.85 23.22 -4.50
CA SER A 129 -12.18 24.10 -3.37
C SER A 129 -11.40 25.43 -3.44
N SER A 130 -10.11 25.36 -3.76
CA SER A 130 -9.24 26.55 -3.86
C SER A 130 -9.65 27.44 -5.03
N LYS A 131 -9.97 26.84 -6.20
CA LYS A 131 -10.46 27.56 -7.35
C LYS A 131 -11.83 28.19 -7.07
N HIS A 132 -12.73 27.46 -6.42
CA HIS A 132 -14.05 27.96 -6.04
C HIS A 132 -13.93 29.22 -5.15
N TYR A 133 -13.01 29.23 -4.18
CA TYR A 133 -12.73 30.42 -3.39
C TYR A 133 -12.26 31.59 -4.28
N SER A 134 -11.30 31.34 -5.18
CA SER A 134 -10.76 32.37 -6.08
C SER A 134 -11.80 32.92 -7.07
N ASP A 135 -12.71 32.08 -7.56
CA ASP A 135 -13.81 32.49 -8.45
C ASP A 135 -14.79 33.45 -7.74
N ASN A 136 -14.97 33.29 -6.42
CA ASN A 136 -15.89 34.12 -5.63
C ASN A 136 -15.21 35.33 -4.98
N LYS A 137 -13.87 35.34 -4.88
CA LYS A 137 -13.12 36.44 -4.30
C LYS A 137 -12.95 37.58 -5.29
N ARG A 138 -13.64 38.70 -5.05
CA ARG A 138 -13.51 39.92 -5.85
C ARG A 138 -12.21 40.64 -5.55
N CYS A 139 -11.50 41.04 -6.60
CA CYS A 139 -10.31 41.89 -6.55
C CYS A 139 -10.59 43.23 -7.23
N TRP A 140 -9.83 44.25 -6.86
CA TRP A 140 -9.85 45.54 -7.51
C TRP A 140 -9.12 45.47 -8.86
N ASP A 141 -9.71 46.07 -9.89
CA ASP A 141 -9.10 46.25 -11.21
C ASP A 141 -9.36 47.70 -11.68
N PRO A 142 -8.45 48.34 -12.43
CA PRO A 142 -8.71 49.69 -12.95
C PRO A 142 -9.99 49.82 -13.78
N LYS A 143 -10.49 48.73 -14.36
CA LYS A 143 -11.74 48.68 -15.16
C LYS A 143 -12.96 48.23 -14.35
N GLY A 144 -12.81 47.98 -13.04
CA GLY A 144 -13.90 47.58 -12.16
C GLY A 144 -13.49 46.54 -11.11
N SER A 145 -14.22 45.44 -11.05
CA SER A 145 -13.87 44.32 -10.17
C SER A 145 -13.89 43.02 -10.96
N ILE A 146 -12.83 42.24 -10.81
CA ILE A 146 -12.65 40.93 -11.43
C ILE A 146 -12.62 39.85 -10.34
N ALA A 147 -12.86 38.58 -10.69
CA ALA A 147 -12.57 37.50 -9.76
C ALA A 147 -11.06 37.34 -9.59
N LEU A 148 -10.62 36.83 -8.43
CA LEU A 148 -9.22 36.53 -8.19
C LEU A 148 -8.69 35.52 -9.21
N SER A 149 -9.52 34.56 -9.63
CA SER A 149 -9.17 33.59 -10.66
C SER A 149 -9.02 34.17 -12.07
N ASP A 150 -9.57 35.37 -12.34
CA ASP A 150 -9.43 36.05 -13.63
C ASP A 150 -8.09 36.80 -13.77
N ILE A 151 -7.33 36.97 -12.67
CA ILE A 151 -5.99 37.54 -12.74
C ILE A 151 -5.13 36.66 -13.68
N PRO A 152 -4.47 37.23 -14.71
CA PRO A 152 -3.82 36.45 -15.76
C PRO A 152 -2.88 35.34 -15.25
N GLN A 153 -2.08 35.63 -14.22
CA GLN A 153 -1.16 34.68 -13.61
C GLN A 153 -1.89 33.50 -12.96
N LEU A 154 -3.02 33.76 -12.29
CA LEU A 154 -3.81 32.72 -11.63
C LEU A 154 -4.65 31.93 -12.62
N SER A 155 -5.22 32.58 -13.63
CA SER A 155 -5.95 31.91 -14.71
C SER A 155 -5.07 30.90 -15.44
N LEU A 156 -3.83 31.30 -15.79
CA LEU A 156 -2.84 30.42 -16.39
C LEU A 156 -2.44 29.27 -15.45
N LEU A 157 -2.22 29.56 -14.16
CA LEU A 157 -1.89 28.54 -13.16
C LEU A 157 -3.00 27.49 -13.02
N TYR A 158 -4.26 27.93 -12.91
CA TYR A 158 -5.41 27.03 -12.83
C TYR A 158 -5.55 26.18 -14.10
N SER A 159 -5.43 26.78 -15.29
CA SER A 159 -5.51 26.04 -16.55
C SER A 159 -4.38 25.02 -16.70
N SER A 160 -3.15 25.38 -16.33
CA SER A 160 -2.01 24.47 -16.37
C SER A 160 -2.18 23.33 -15.39
N ALA A 161 -2.55 23.61 -14.14
CA ALA A 161 -2.75 22.59 -13.11
C ALA A 161 -3.87 21.63 -13.48
N ASP A 162 -4.99 22.12 -14.03
CA ASP A 162 -6.11 21.28 -14.44
C ASP A 162 -5.72 20.31 -15.57
N LYS A 163 -4.91 20.76 -16.53
CA LYS A 163 -4.32 19.92 -17.58
C LYS A 163 -3.40 18.85 -16.99
N GLU A 164 -2.52 19.21 -16.06
CA GLU A 164 -1.61 18.25 -15.42
C GLU A 164 -2.36 17.19 -14.62
N PHE A 165 -3.37 17.57 -13.82
CA PHE A 165 -4.20 16.61 -13.12
C PHE A 165 -4.89 15.64 -14.07
N SER A 166 -5.37 16.11 -15.23
CA SER A 166 -6.05 15.27 -16.21
C SER A 166 -5.12 14.24 -16.84
N LYS A 167 -3.83 14.59 -17.04
CA LYS A 167 -2.80 13.64 -17.48
C LYS A 167 -2.55 12.57 -16.42
N ILE A 168 -2.45 12.96 -15.15
CA ILE A 168 -2.19 12.03 -14.04
C ILE A 168 -3.38 11.09 -13.83
N GLU A 169 -4.62 11.58 -13.97
CA GLU A 169 -5.82 10.74 -13.93
C GLU A 169 -5.79 9.68 -15.04
N ALA A 170 -5.51 10.08 -16.28
CA ALA A 170 -5.40 9.13 -17.39
C ALA A 170 -4.30 8.07 -17.16
N LEU A 171 -3.16 8.46 -16.58
CA LEU A 171 -2.10 7.53 -16.22
C LEU A 171 -2.53 6.57 -15.10
N SER A 172 -3.19 7.10 -14.07
CA SER A 172 -3.71 6.29 -12.94
C SER A 172 -4.70 5.24 -13.45
N ASP A 173 -5.63 5.65 -14.31
CA ASP A 173 -6.60 4.75 -14.93
C ASP A 173 -5.90 3.66 -15.75
N LEU A 174 -4.92 4.02 -16.58
CA LEU A 174 -4.15 3.05 -17.38
C LEU A 174 -3.44 2.00 -16.50
N VAL A 175 -2.81 2.45 -15.42
CA VAL A 175 -2.12 1.57 -14.45
C VAL A 175 -3.11 0.66 -13.73
N GLU A 176 -4.27 1.17 -13.32
CA GLU A 176 -5.31 0.38 -12.67
C GLU A 176 -5.89 -0.69 -13.61
N HIS A 177 -6.18 -0.32 -14.86
CA HIS A 177 -6.68 -1.27 -15.86
C HIS A 177 -5.67 -2.40 -16.11
N GLY A 178 -4.39 -2.06 -16.32
CA GLY A 178 -3.33 -3.05 -16.47
C GLY A 178 -3.21 -3.98 -15.25
N LEU A 179 -3.36 -3.42 -14.03
CA LEU A 179 -3.37 -4.22 -12.80
C LEU A 179 -4.52 -5.21 -12.78
N ALA A 180 -5.72 -4.72 -13.08
CA ALA A 180 -6.94 -5.51 -13.03
C ALA A 180 -6.87 -6.68 -14.02
N GLU A 181 -6.33 -6.46 -15.23
CA GLU A 181 -6.11 -7.52 -16.20
C GLU A 181 -5.11 -8.57 -15.73
N CYS A 182 -3.97 -8.16 -15.16
CA CYS A 182 -3.00 -9.11 -14.62
C CYS A 182 -3.59 -9.94 -13.48
N LEU A 183 -4.34 -9.31 -12.57
CA LEU A 183 -4.99 -9.99 -11.44
C LEU A 183 -6.06 -10.99 -11.89
N LYS A 184 -6.88 -10.65 -12.88
CA LYS A 184 -7.91 -11.55 -13.44
C LYS A 184 -7.31 -12.80 -14.08
N ASN A 185 -6.11 -12.69 -14.63
CA ASN A 185 -5.42 -13.77 -15.35
C ASN A 185 -4.37 -14.51 -14.50
N ASP A 186 -4.27 -14.24 -13.18
CA ASP A 186 -3.23 -14.74 -12.26
C ASP A 186 -1.78 -14.56 -12.80
N ILE A 187 -1.55 -13.45 -13.53
CA ILE A 187 -0.25 -13.11 -14.10
C ILE A 187 0.64 -12.44 -13.04
N ILE A 188 1.87 -12.93 -12.90
CA ILE A 188 2.86 -12.40 -11.97
C ILE A 188 3.49 -11.11 -12.53
N LEU A 189 3.21 -9.98 -11.88
CA LEU A 189 3.56 -8.63 -12.36
C LEU A 189 5.06 -8.45 -12.60
N ALA A 190 5.90 -9.14 -11.82
CA ALA A 190 7.37 -9.05 -11.90
C ALA A 190 7.96 -9.48 -13.25
N ARG A 191 7.19 -10.16 -14.12
CA ARG A 191 7.69 -10.66 -15.41
C ARG A 191 7.06 -10.01 -16.65
N GLN A 192 5.91 -9.34 -16.54
CA GLN A 192 5.07 -9.02 -17.71
C GLN A 192 4.35 -7.68 -17.64
N TRP A 193 4.68 -6.78 -16.71
CA TRP A 193 3.98 -5.49 -16.59
C TRP A 193 4.23 -4.58 -17.83
N PRO A 194 3.22 -4.31 -18.66
CA PRO A 194 3.40 -3.52 -19.88
C PRO A 194 3.80 -2.06 -19.60
N CYS A 195 3.44 -1.51 -18.43
CA CYS A 195 3.76 -0.11 -18.11
C CYS A 195 5.19 0.12 -17.61
N PHE A 196 6.06 -0.89 -17.48
CA PHE A 196 7.48 -0.64 -17.22
C PHE A 196 8.07 0.22 -18.37
N ASN A 197 7.61 -0.02 -19.60
CA ASN A 197 7.96 0.74 -20.79
C ASN A 197 7.15 2.05 -20.96
N ILE A 198 6.05 2.24 -20.22
CA ILE A 198 5.27 3.50 -20.25
C ILE A 198 5.99 4.57 -19.42
N PHE A 199 6.65 4.20 -18.32
CA PHE A 199 7.50 5.13 -17.57
C PHE A 199 8.72 5.61 -18.38
N GLU A 200 9.29 4.78 -19.26
CA GLU A 200 10.36 5.21 -20.17
C GLU A 200 9.89 6.18 -21.27
N ASN A 201 8.64 6.06 -21.73
CA ASN A 201 8.10 6.89 -22.82
C ASN A 201 7.33 8.15 -22.35
N MET A 202 7.05 8.30 -21.04
CA MET A 202 6.40 9.50 -20.48
C MET A 202 7.35 10.43 -19.73
N LEU A 203 8.61 10.02 -19.51
CA LEU A 203 9.64 10.82 -18.82
C LEU A 203 10.70 11.43 -19.76
N PHE A 204 10.48 11.38 -21.08
CA PHE A 204 11.29 12.06 -22.10
C PHE A 204 10.43 12.81 -23.10
#